data_AF-A0AAV3ULL7-F1
#
_entry.id   AF-A0AAV3ULL7-F1
#
_cell.length_a   1.000
_cell.length_b   1.000
_cell.length_c   1.000
_cell.angle_alpha   90.00
_cell.angle_beta   90.00
_cell.angle_gamma   90.00
#
_symmetry.space_group_name_H-M   'P 1'
#
loop_
_entity.id
_entity.type
_entity.pdbx_description
1 polymer ?
#
loop_
_entity_poly.entity_id
_entity_poly.type
_entity_poly.pdbx_seq_one_letter_code
_entity_poly.pdbx_strand_id
1 'polypeptide(L)'
;MQTFTEVLEIVALGNHVRIELTDGTTYEGPASPIDYMPDDRFRLEIEPRHGGIRRCEVSSVCIDGKWETPEVRHYSLGDDDWVVAGEADGIEITR
;
A
#
# COMPACT_ATOMS: atom_id res chain seq x y z
N MET A 1 9.40 -4.62 -12.94
CA MET A 1 8.53 -4.16 -11.85
C MET A 1 7.58 -5.31 -11.55
N GLN A 2 7.55 -5.80 -10.33
CA GLN A 2 6.60 -6.85 -9.93
C GLN A 2 5.20 -6.23 -9.83
N THR A 3 4.16 -7.01 -10.08
CA THR A 3 2.80 -6.53 -9.84
C THR A 3 2.50 -6.51 -8.34
N PHE A 4 1.53 -5.71 -7.91
CA PHE A 4 1.09 -5.69 -6.51
C PHE A 4 0.72 -7.07 -5.99
N THR A 5 0.02 -7.87 -6.81
CA THR A 5 -0.41 -9.21 -6.42
C THR A 5 0.76 -10.16 -6.21
N GLU A 6 1.79 -10.12 -7.08
CA GLU A 6 3.00 -10.94 -6.91
C GLU A 6 3.74 -10.59 -5.60
N VAL A 7 3.77 -9.31 -5.23
CA VAL A 7 4.38 -8.86 -3.98
C VAL A 7 3.54 -9.28 -2.77
N LEU A 8 2.21 -9.18 -2.84
CA LEU A 8 1.31 -9.53 -1.76
C LEU A 8 1.32 -11.03 -1.41
N GLU A 9 1.63 -11.90 -2.37
CA GLU A 9 1.79 -13.33 -2.14
C GLU A 9 3.01 -13.67 -1.26
N ILE A 10 4.01 -12.79 -1.20
CA ILE A 10 5.28 -13.04 -0.51
C ILE A 10 5.58 -12.06 0.63
N VAL A 11 4.88 -10.93 0.70
CA VAL A 11 5.07 -9.94 1.76
C VAL A 11 4.63 -10.52 3.10
N ALA A 12 5.51 -10.41 4.09
CA ALA A 12 5.21 -10.78 5.47
C ALA A 12 5.12 -9.54 6.36
N LEU A 13 4.40 -9.65 7.47
CA LEU A 13 4.36 -8.61 8.50
C LEU A 13 5.78 -8.21 8.90
N GLY A 14 6.01 -6.90 8.98
CA GLY A 14 7.31 -6.33 9.31
C GLY A 14 8.31 -6.25 8.15
N ASN A 15 8.02 -6.83 6.97
CA ASN A 15 8.84 -6.57 5.78
C ASN A 15 8.84 -5.08 5.47
N HIS A 16 9.99 -4.53 5.11
CA HIS A 16 10.06 -3.13 4.69
C HIS A 16 9.52 -3.03 3.27
N VAL A 17 8.49 -2.20 3.09
CA VAL A 17 7.83 -2.01 1.80
C VAL A 17 8.00 -0.56 1.40
N ARG A 18 8.25 -0.34 0.11
CA ARG A 18 8.22 0.97 -0.54
C ARG A 18 7.11 0.98 -1.57
N ILE A 19 6.28 2.02 -1.52
CA ILE A 19 5.17 2.27 -2.44
C ILE A 19 5.47 3.59 -3.16
N GLU A 20 5.37 3.60 -4.47
CA GLU A 20 5.52 4.78 -5.32
C GLU A 20 4.18 5.13 -5.96
N LEU A 21 3.80 6.40 -5.89
CA LEU A 21 2.62 6.94 -6.55
C LEU A 21 2.94 7.40 -7.97
N THR A 22 1.90 7.56 -8.79
CA THR A 22 2.01 8.07 -10.17
C THR A 22 2.61 9.47 -10.29
N ASP A 23 2.60 10.28 -9.22
CA ASP A 23 3.22 11.60 -9.16
C ASP A 23 4.69 11.58 -8.68
N GLY A 24 5.24 10.39 -8.40
CA GLY A 24 6.59 10.18 -7.88
C GLY A 24 6.72 10.29 -6.36
N THR A 25 5.63 10.57 -5.63
CA THR A 25 5.62 10.53 -4.16
C THR A 25 5.82 9.10 -3.68
N THR A 26 6.60 8.91 -2.61
CA THR A 26 6.86 7.58 -2.07
C THR A 26 6.57 7.46 -0.59
N TYR A 27 5.95 6.34 -0.19
CA TYR A 27 5.76 5.94 1.19
C TYR A 27 6.53 4.67 1.48
N GLU A 28 7.27 4.63 2.57
CA GLU A 28 8.06 3.46 2.94
C GLU A 28 8.02 3.19 4.44
N GLY A 29 7.97 1.91 4.80
CA GLY A 29 7.90 1.45 6.18
C GLY A 29 7.62 -0.04 6.30
N PRO A 30 7.59 -0.58 7.53
CA PRO A 30 7.24 -1.97 7.75
C PRO A 30 5.76 -2.22 7.43
N ALA A 31 5.48 -3.35 6.78
CA ALA A 31 4.14 -3.85 6.49
C ALA A 31 3.38 -4.24 7.77
N SER A 32 2.19 -3.69 7.97
CA SER A 32 1.31 -3.94 9.11
C SER A 32 -0.03 -3.20 8.97
N PRO A 33 -1.20 -3.89 8.94
CA PRO A 33 -1.50 -5.29 8.56
C PRO A 33 -1.55 -5.57 7.04
N ILE A 34 -1.62 -6.86 6.66
CA ILE A 34 -1.85 -7.35 5.29
C ILE A 34 -3.16 -8.15 5.27
N ASP A 35 -4.09 -7.81 4.40
CA ASP A 35 -5.30 -8.57 4.08
C ASP A 35 -5.30 -8.81 2.56
N TYR A 36 -5.23 -10.07 2.14
CA TYR A 36 -5.21 -10.44 0.73
C TYR A 36 -6.17 -11.58 0.48
N MET A 37 -7.15 -11.32 -0.37
CA MET A 37 -8.09 -12.30 -0.89
C MET A 37 -7.88 -12.38 -2.40
N PRO A 38 -7.27 -13.48 -2.90
CA PRO A 38 -7.12 -13.71 -4.33
C PRO A 38 -8.46 -13.55 -5.05
N ASP A 39 -8.43 -12.92 -6.23
CA ASP A 39 -9.60 -12.66 -7.07
C ASP A 39 -10.73 -11.82 -6.43
N ASP A 40 -10.50 -11.15 -5.29
CA ASP A 40 -11.49 -10.29 -4.61
C ASP A 40 -10.90 -8.92 -4.25
N ARG A 41 -9.96 -8.86 -3.30
CA ARG A 41 -9.40 -7.58 -2.83
C ARG A 41 -8.06 -7.75 -2.12
N PHE A 42 -7.33 -6.66 -2.00
CA PHE A 42 -6.23 -6.58 -1.06
C PHE A 42 -6.21 -5.25 -0.31
N ARG A 43 -5.56 -5.27 0.85
CA ARG A 43 -5.21 -4.13 1.66
C ARG A 43 -3.87 -4.39 2.34
N LEU A 44 -2.91 -3.53 2.10
CA LEU A 44 -1.62 -3.50 2.78
C LEU A 44 -1.48 -2.16 3.47
N GLU A 45 -1.33 -2.17 4.77
CA GLU A 45 -0.91 -1.00 5.53
C GLU A 45 0.61 -1.05 5.77
N ILE A 46 1.25 0.12 5.81
CA ILE A 46 2.63 0.32 6.22
C ILE A 46 2.69 1.42 7.29
N GLU A 47 3.70 1.36 8.14
CA GLU A 47 3.94 2.35 9.20
C GLU A 47 5.11 3.29 8.81
N PRO A 48 4.88 4.34 8.00
CA PRO A 48 5.96 5.16 7.49
C PRO A 48 6.66 5.94 8.60
N ARG A 49 7.99 6.05 8.51
CA ARG A 49 8.81 6.83 9.46
C ARG A 49 8.96 8.30 9.05
N HIS A 50 8.01 8.84 8.28
CA HIS A 50 8.15 10.15 7.64
C HIS A 50 7.07 11.15 8.07
N GLY A 51 7.49 12.39 8.37
CA GLY A 51 6.66 13.59 8.18
C GLY A 51 5.34 13.66 8.95
N GLY A 52 5.20 12.98 10.09
CA GLY A 52 3.95 13.01 10.88
C GLY A 52 2.86 12.05 10.41
N ILE A 53 3.08 11.35 9.28
CA ILE A 53 2.23 10.26 8.82
C ILE A 53 2.45 9.07 9.76
N ARG A 54 1.34 8.48 10.22
CA ARG A 54 1.36 7.34 11.14
C ARG A 54 1.14 6.04 10.41
N ARG A 55 0.25 6.05 9.42
CA ARG A 55 -0.11 4.87 8.63
C ARG A 55 -0.33 5.29 7.18
N CYS A 56 0.04 4.40 6.27
CA CYS A 56 -0.27 4.49 4.87
C CYS A 56 -0.89 3.16 4.46
N GLU A 57 -1.99 3.19 3.72
CA GLU A 57 -2.69 2.02 3.23
C GLU A 57 -2.67 2.05 1.71
N VAL A 58 -2.34 0.92 1.10
CA VAL A 58 -2.58 0.65 -0.31
C VAL A 58 -3.60 -0.47 -0.44
N SER A 59 -4.62 -0.26 -1.26
CA SER A 59 -5.66 -1.26 -1.47
C SER A 59 -6.14 -1.27 -2.92
N SER A 60 -6.68 -2.41 -3.34
CA SER A 60 -7.36 -2.55 -4.62
C SER A 60 -8.41 -3.66 -4.54
N VAL A 61 -9.29 -3.69 -5.53
CA VAL A 61 -10.32 -4.71 -5.74
C VAL A 61 -10.13 -5.37 -7.11
N CYS A 62 -10.56 -6.61 -7.21
CA CYS A 62 -10.62 -7.38 -8.44
C CYS A 62 -12.07 -7.42 -8.93
N ILE A 63 -12.31 -6.89 -10.13
CA ILE A 63 -13.62 -6.86 -10.77
C ILE A 63 -13.52 -7.64 -12.08
N ASP A 64 -14.39 -8.64 -12.26
CA ASP A 64 -14.41 -9.50 -13.45
C ASP A 64 -13.04 -10.11 -13.80
N GLY A 65 -12.27 -10.49 -12.77
CA GLY A 65 -10.95 -11.10 -12.92
C GLY A 65 -9.84 -10.11 -13.29
N LYS A 66 -10.08 -8.80 -13.15
CA LYS A 66 -9.10 -7.74 -13.38
C LYS A 66 -8.94 -6.90 -12.14
N TRP A 67 -7.69 -6.66 -11.75
CA TRP A 67 -7.37 -5.73 -10.67
C TRP A 67 -7.49 -4.30 -11.15
N GLU A 68 -8.17 -3.48 -10.35
CA GLU A 68 -8.17 -2.04 -10.53
C GLU A 68 -6.81 -1.45 -10.09
N THR A 69 -6.51 -0.24 -10.56
CA THR A 69 -5.31 0.49 -10.11
C THR A 69 -5.37 0.67 -8.58
N PRO A 70 -4.32 0.29 -7.83
CA PRO A 70 -4.33 0.43 -6.39
C PRO A 70 -4.38 1.90 -5.97
N GLU A 71 -5.21 2.20 -4.98
CA GLU A 71 -5.29 3.52 -4.35
C GLU A 71 -4.45 3.52 -3.07
N VAL A 72 -3.76 4.63 -2.83
CA VAL A 72 -3.02 4.91 -1.61
C VAL A 72 -3.71 6.01 -0.82
N ARG A 73 -3.87 5.78 0.48
CA ARG A 73 -4.33 6.77 1.44
C ARG A 73 -3.43 6.76 2.67
N HIS A 74 -3.35 7.89 3.36
CA HIS A 74 -2.54 8.02 4.56
C HIS A 74 -3.33 8.63 5.72
N TYR A 75 -2.86 8.35 6.92
CA TYR A 75 -3.38 8.91 8.15
C TYR A 75 -2.24 9.57 8.94
N SER A 76 -2.38 10.87 9.21
CA SER A 76 -1.40 11.67 9.92
C SER A 76 -1.83 11.95 11.35
N LEU A 77 -0.87 12.29 12.21
CA LEU A 77 -1.19 12.71 13.56
C LEU A 77 -1.98 14.03 13.54
N GLY A 78 -3.22 13.98 14.03
CA GLY A 78 -4.11 15.15 14.07
C GLY A 78 -5.14 15.18 12.94
N ASP A 79 -5.09 14.21 12.02
CA ASP A 79 -6.16 14.03 11.04
C ASP A 79 -7.39 13.42 11.73
N ASP A 80 -8.57 13.90 11.34
CA ASP A 80 -9.86 13.34 11.79
C ASP A 80 -10.20 12.04 11.03
N ASP A 81 -9.68 11.85 9.82
CA ASP A 81 -9.88 10.68 8.96
C ASP A 81 -8.70 10.46 8.00
N TRP A 82 -8.72 9.37 7.23
CA TRP A 82 -7.78 9.09 6.16
C TRP A 82 -7.89 10.09 5.01
N VAL A 83 -6.74 10.41 4.41
CA VAL A 83 -6.62 11.28 3.24
C VAL A 83 -6.14 10.46 2.05
N VAL A 84 -6.85 10.53 0.94
CA VAL A 84 -6.42 9.89 -0.32
C VAL A 84 -5.17 10.61 -0.83
N ALA A 85 -4.10 9.83 -1.01
CA ALA A 85 -2.81 10.30 -1.46
C ALA A 85 -2.70 10.25 -3.00
N GLY A 86 -3.28 9.22 -3.61
CA GLY A 86 -3.27 9.04 -5.06
C GLY A 86 -3.21 7.56 -5.46
N GLU A 87 -2.99 7.32 -6.75
CA GLU A 87 -2.86 5.97 -7.31
C GLU A 87 -1.41 5.46 -7.18
N ALA A 88 -1.25 4.18 -6.86
CA ALA A 88 0.04 3.53 -6.80
C ALA A 88 0.51 3.10 -8.20
N ASP A 89 1.76 3.44 -8.53
CA ASP A 89 2.43 3.00 -9.75
C ASP A 89 3.29 1.75 -9.51
N GLY A 90 3.88 1.62 -8.31
CA GLY A 90 4.80 0.54 -8.00
C GLY A 90 4.87 0.16 -6.51
N ILE A 91 5.31 -1.07 -6.26
CA ILE A 91 5.59 -1.60 -4.92
C ILE A 91 6.84 -2.48 -4.93
N GLU A 92 7.65 -2.34 -3.88
CA GLU A 92 8.87 -3.12 -3.70
C GLU A 92 9.02 -3.59 -2.24
N ILE A 93 9.49 -4.82 -2.04
CA ILE A 93 9.96 -5.30 -0.74
C ILE A 93 11.46 -5.05 -0.65
N THR A 94 11.87 -4.25 0.33
CA THR A 94 13.27 -4.03 0.69
C THR A 94 13.65 -4.93 1.87
N ARG A 95 14.78 -5.62 1.76
CA ARG A 95 15.33 -6.53 2.79
C ARG A 95 16.24 -5.79 3.77
#